data_AF-A0A822CEY5-F1
#
_entry.id   AF-A0A822CEY5-F1
#
_cell.length_a   1.000
_cell.length_b   1.000
_cell.length_c   1.000
_cell.angle_alpha   90.00
_cell.angle_beta   90.00
_cell.angle_gamma   90.00
#
_symmetry.space_group_name_H-M   'P 1'
#
loop_
_entity.id
_entity.type
_entity.pdbx_description
1 polymer ?
#
loop_
_entity_poly.entity_id
_entity_poly.type
_entity_poly.pdbx_seq_one_letter_code
_entity_poly.pdbx_strand_id
1 'polypeptide(L)'
;MYYNNILTRSFSKIYRYHRYFTFSIQILCTYTVILIVIYNLTCLLTFYGIYSIKNQLDRIHYIILHQFNWDIQWGTTFINDLFFCSIISIIIYCTQIFNGLNKIQQHLISAYAGKYIDIPPRHNFSNNELISKCLHFSGYLCGYTAWGFIIFYKILFLICFLFRLWIRYDSKWFQHILALCLPIILIYLLKHILMSLLSEFVFLQNFGRTPSLNNRRIFFIFNYFNFFFDCFLGILSCVIRILKSVLASLLFMGRLDYSFMGRNLERLDQGYATYVTFIHMEIIHGHPILDDSLKLTEDMTVLINSYRKIIQR
;
A
#
# COMPACT_ATOMS: atom_id res chain seq x y z
N MET A 1 29.10 10.02 -20.26
CA MET A 1 29.01 8.57 -20.53
C MET A 1 28.29 7.90 -19.36
N TYR A 2 26.98 7.66 -19.49
CA TYR A 2 26.21 6.96 -18.47
C TYR A 2 26.28 5.46 -18.75
N TYR A 3 26.87 4.69 -17.83
CA TYR A 3 26.91 3.24 -17.90
C TYR A 3 25.50 2.69 -17.65
N ASN A 4 24.87 2.17 -18.70
CA ASN A 4 23.55 1.55 -18.69
C ASN A 4 23.63 0.15 -18.07
N ASN A 5 23.58 0.05 -16.73
CA ASN A 5 23.40 -1.23 -16.04
C ASN A 5 21.91 -1.46 -15.75
N ILE A 6 21.37 -2.59 -16.20
CA ILE A 6 19.96 -3.00 -16.02
C ILE A 6 19.53 -2.94 -14.53
N LEU A 7 20.45 -3.23 -13.60
CA LEU A 7 20.25 -3.09 -12.15
C LEU A 7 19.94 -1.64 -11.73
N THR A 8 20.65 -0.65 -12.30
CA THR A 8 20.40 0.78 -11.99
C THR A 8 19.02 1.24 -12.45
N ARG A 9 18.42 0.58 -13.44
CA ARG A 9 17.08 0.92 -13.95
C ARG A 9 15.96 0.48 -12.99
N SER A 10 16.14 -0.65 -12.28
CA SER A 10 15.23 -1.05 -11.18
C SER A 10 15.43 -0.19 -9.94
N PHE A 11 16.67 0.03 -9.51
CA PHE A 11 16.96 0.84 -8.31
C PHE A 11 16.60 2.33 -8.48
N SER A 12 16.80 2.92 -9.67
CA SER A 12 16.38 4.30 -9.98
C SER A 12 14.87 4.48 -10.09
N LYS A 13 14.11 3.37 -10.23
CA LYS A 13 12.65 3.36 -10.14
C LYS A 13 12.17 3.29 -8.69
N ILE A 14 12.95 2.63 -7.82
CA ILE A 14 12.66 2.45 -6.41
C ILE A 14 12.98 3.74 -5.64
N TYR A 15 14.19 4.31 -5.80
CA TYR A 15 14.59 5.54 -5.12
C TYR A 15 15.36 6.48 -6.05
N ARG A 16 14.82 7.68 -6.29
CA ARG A 16 15.54 8.77 -6.96
C ARG A 16 16.17 9.66 -5.90
N TYR A 17 17.46 9.44 -5.66
CA TYR A 17 18.26 10.30 -4.79
C TYR A 17 18.21 11.75 -5.29
N HIS A 18 17.67 12.65 -4.47
CA HIS A 18 17.72 14.09 -4.70
C HIS A 18 18.85 14.67 -3.85
N ARG A 19 19.90 15.16 -4.52
CA ARG A 19 21.15 15.61 -3.88
C ARG A 19 20.97 16.77 -2.89
N TYR A 20 19.89 17.53 -3.02
CA TYR A 20 19.60 18.74 -2.24
C TYR A 20 18.38 18.59 -1.32
N PHE A 21 17.82 17.38 -1.20
CA PHE A 21 16.69 17.13 -0.32
C PHE A 21 17.15 16.38 0.93
N THR A 22 16.87 16.96 2.09
CA THR A 22 17.11 16.35 3.40
C THR A 22 15.78 16.06 4.08
N PHE A 23 15.67 14.89 4.72
CA PHE A 23 14.50 14.56 5.52
C PHE A 23 14.54 15.30 6.86
N SER A 24 13.37 15.70 7.35
CA SER A 24 13.20 16.17 8.73
C SER A 24 13.63 15.10 9.73
N ILE A 25 14.23 15.52 10.85
CA ILE A 25 14.70 14.64 11.93
C ILE A 25 13.54 13.79 12.46
N GLN A 26 12.34 14.36 12.52
CA GLN A 26 11.13 13.64 12.95
C GLN A 26 10.82 12.44 12.05
N ILE A 27 10.97 12.59 10.72
CA ILE A 27 10.77 11.50 9.76
C ILE A 27 11.84 10.43 9.96
N LEU A 28 13.11 10.83 10.10
CA LEU A 28 14.19 9.85 10.28
C LEU A 28 14.00 9.03 11.58
N CYS A 29 13.70 9.70 12.70
CA CYS A 29 13.48 9.05 13.99
C CYS A 29 12.25 8.13 14.00
N THR A 30 11.15 8.55 13.35
CA THR A 30 9.95 7.70 13.28
C THR A 30 10.21 6.42 12.50
N TYR A 31 10.86 6.52 11.35
CA TYR A 31 11.15 5.37 10.51
C TYR A 31 12.20 4.42 11.10
N THR A 32 13.18 4.93 11.85
CA THR A 32 14.12 4.07 12.59
C THR A 32 13.42 3.29 13.71
N VAL A 33 12.53 3.94 14.46
CA VAL A 33 11.72 3.27 15.50
C VAL A 33 10.83 2.20 14.89
N ILE A 34 10.17 2.49 13.76
CA ILE A 34 9.33 1.50 13.06
C ILE A 34 10.11 0.25 12.66
N LEU A 35 11.34 0.41 12.13
CA LEU A 35 12.19 -0.74 11.78
C LEU A 35 12.53 -1.59 13.01
N ILE A 36 12.86 -0.96 14.14
CA ILE A 36 13.14 -1.66 15.40
C ILE A 36 11.88 -2.39 15.90
N VAL A 37 10.73 -1.74 15.85
CA VAL A 37 9.45 -2.31 16.28
C VAL A 37 9.08 -3.53 15.44
N ILE A 38 9.22 -3.47 14.12
CA ILE A 38 8.90 -4.60 13.23
C ILE A 38 9.86 -5.77 13.46
N TYR A 39 11.14 -5.49 13.65
CA TYR A 39 12.12 -6.53 14.00
C TYR A 39 11.71 -7.25 15.29
N ASN A 40 11.46 -6.49 16.36
CA ASN A 40 11.06 -7.04 17.66
C ASN A 40 9.72 -7.80 17.59
N LEU A 41 8.73 -7.24 16.87
CA LEU A 41 7.43 -7.89 16.66
C LEU A 41 7.58 -9.20 15.90
N THR A 42 8.47 -9.26 14.91
CA THR A 42 8.70 -10.50 14.17
C THR A 42 9.27 -11.56 15.09
N CYS A 43 10.35 -11.26 15.81
CA CYS A 43 10.97 -12.21 16.75
C CYS A 43 9.94 -12.72 17.79
N LEU A 44 9.14 -11.79 18.35
CA LEU A 44 8.09 -12.11 19.30
C LEU A 44 7.03 -13.03 18.68
N LEU A 45 6.49 -12.69 17.51
CA LEU A 45 5.45 -13.49 16.84
C LEU A 45 5.96 -14.86 16.42
N THR A 46 7.22 -14.99 16.03
CA THR A 46 7.80 -16.30 15.68
C THR A 46 8.01 -17.17 16.92
N PHE A 47 8.61 -16.64 17.99
CA PHE A 47 8.95 -17.45 19.17
C PHE A 47 7.72 -17.75 20.02
N TYR A 48 6.94 -16.73 20.36
CA TYR A 48 5.70 -16.90 21.12
C TYR A 48 4.62 -17.60 20.29
N GLY A 49 4.61 -17.38 18.97
CA GLY A 49 3.65 -18.03 18.06
C GLY A 49 3.74 -19.54 18.09
N ILE A 50 4.94 -20.13 18.17
CA ILE A 50 5.11 -21.59 18.26
C ILE A 50 4.38 -22.16 19.48
N TYR A 51 4.58 -21.56 20.66
CA TYR A 51 3.94 -22.03 21.89
C TYR A 51 2.44 -21.77 21.90
N SER A 52 2.02 -20.55 21.53
CA SER A 52 0.62 -20.13 21.55
C SER A 52 -0.23 -20.94 20.57
N ILE A 53 0.24 -21.12 19.34
CA ILE A 53 -0.50 -21.83 18.29
C ILE A 53 -0.55 -23.31 18.57
N LYS A 54 0.53 -23.91 19.11
CA LYS A 54 0.49 -25.30 19.54
C LYS A 54 -0.62 -25.55 20.56
N ASN A 55 -0.69 -24.75 21.62
CA ASN A 55 -1.73 -24.87 22.64
C ASN A 55 -3.14 -24.66 22.06
N GLN A 56 -3.31 -23.72 21.12
CA GLN A 56 -4.59 -23.53 20.44
C GLN A 56 -4.98 -24.74 19.56
N LEU A 57 -4.03 -25.29 18.80
CA LEU A 57 -4.26 -26.47 17.97
C LEU A 57 -4.57 -27.71 18.81
N ASP A 58 -3.90 -27.90 19.93
CA ASP A 58 -4.18 -29.02 20.86
C ASP A 58 -5.59 -28.91 21.46
N ARG A 59 -6.04 -27.69 21.81
CA ARG A 59 -7.43 -27.44 22.24
C ARG A 59 -8.44 -27.72 21.13
N ILE A 60 -8.14 -27.27 19.91
CA ILE A 60 -8.99 -27.52 18.73
C ILE A 60 -9.07 -29.02 18.43
N HIS A 61 -7.94 -29.72 18.51
CA HIS A 61 -7.87 -31.18 18.35
C HIS A 61 -8.80 -31.89 19.34
N TYR A 62 -8.70 -31.53 20.63
CA TYR A 62 -9.53 -32.13 21.67
C TYR A 62 -11.03 -31.91 21.41
N ILE A 63 -11.42 -30.70 20.98
CA ILE A 63 -12.82 -30.38 20.65
C ILE A 63 -13.29 -31.19 19.43
N ILE A 64 -12.49 -31.25 18.36
CA ILE A 64 -12.86 -31.97 17.14
C ILE A 64 -12.95 -33.47 17.37
N LEU A 65 -12.00 -34.04 18.14
CA LEU A 65 -12.01 -35.46 18.46
C LEU A 65 -13.26 -35.82 19.29
N HIS A 66 -13.63 -35.00 20.28
CA HIS A 66 -14.80 -35.24 21.12
C HIS A 66 -16.14 -34.99 20.40
N GLN A 67 -16.22 -34.01 19.50
CA GLN A 67 -17.50 -33.66 18.83
C GLN A 67 -17.71 -34.38 17.50
N PHE A 68 -16.65 -34.66 16.75
CA PHE A 68 -16.73 -35.16 15.37
C PHE A 68 -16.06 -36.52 15.17
N ASN A 69 -15.42 -37.12 16.19
CA ASN A 69 -14.65 -38.38 16.09
C ASN A 69 -13.61 -38.37 14.94
N TRP A 70 -13.09 -37.19 14.59
CA TRP A 70 -12.05 -37.04 13.58
C TRP A 70 -10.69 -36.87 14.24
N ASP A 71 -9.81 -37.85 14.05
CA ASP A 71 -8.43 -37.78 14.52
C ASP A 71 -7.58 -36.96 13.52
N ILE A 72 -7.37 -35.68 13.83
CA ILE A 72 -6.57 -34.76 13.02
C ILE A 72 -5.18 -34.63 13.64
N GLN A 73 -4.19 -35.30 13.05
CA GLN A 73 -2.80 -35.18 13.47
C GLN A 73 -2.15 -33.91 12.90
N TRP A 74 -2.06 -32.87 13.72
CA TRP A 74 -1.49 -31.57 13.34
C TRP A 74 0.04 -31.62 13.10
N GLY A 75 0.74 -32.54 13.77
CA GLY A 75 2.20 -32.73 13.68
C GLY A 75 3.00 -31.47 14.01
N THR A 76 4.30 -31.47 13.73
CA THR A 76 5.18 -30.28 13.85
C THR A 76 5.21 -29.42 12.58
N THR A 77 4.47 -29.82 11.55
CA THR A 77 4.52 -29.21 10.21
C THR A 77 3.95 -27.79 10.13
N PHE A 78 3.23 -27.32 11.15
CA PHE A 78 2.76 -25.93 11.25
C PHE A 78 3.89 -24.93 11.56
N ILE A 79 5.01 -25.41 12.12
CA ILE A 79 6.17 -24.57 12.45
C ILE A 79 6.76 -23.98 11.16
N ASN A 80 6.85 -24.78 10.10
CA ASN A 80 7.34 -24.33 8.79
C ASN A 80 6.47 -23.19 8.21
N ASP A 81 5.17 -23.22 8.45
CA ASP A 81 4.26 -22.16 7.99
C ASP A 81 4.46 -20.86 8.75
N LEU A 82 4.72 -20.96 10.05
CA LEU A 82 4.98 -19.78 10.86
C LEU A 82 6.23 -19.06 10.36
N PHE A 83 7.32 -19.80 10.13
CA PHE A 83 8.54 -19.23 9.56
C PHE A 83 8.35 -18.68 8.16
N PHE A 84 7.61 -19.39 7.30
CA PHE A 84 7.30 -18.91 5.96
C PHE A 84 6.49 -17.60 5.98
N CYS A 85 5.45 -17.54 6.81
CA CYS A 85 4.61 -16.35 6.97
C CYS A 85 5.39 -15.18 7.58
N SER A 86 6.27 -15.43 8.55
CA SER A 86 7.08 -14.37 9.16
C SER A 86 8.06 -13.76 8.16
N ILE A 87 8.74 -14.58 7.36
CA ILE A 87 9.70 -14.12 6.34
C ILE A 87 8.96 -13.27 5.29
N ILE A 88 7.84 -13.77 4.77
CA ILE A 88 7.05 -13.03 3.77
C ILE A 88 6.53 -11.71 4.35
N SER A 89 6.03 -11.73 5.58
CA SER A 89 5.49 -10.52 6.23
C SER A 89 6.57 -9.46 6.39
N ILE A 90 7.79 -9.83 6.83
CA ILE A 90 8.92 -8.89 6.93
C ILE A 90 9.26 -8.31 5.56
N ILE A 91 9.42 -9.15 4.53
CA ILE A 91 9.82 -8.68 3.20
C ILE A 91 8.82 -7.67 2.65
N ILE A 92 7.52 -7.96 2.79
CA ILE A 92 6.45 -7.07 2.35
C ILE A 92 6.50 -5.76 3.14
N TYR A 93 6.51 -5.80 4.48
CA TYR A 93 6.49 -4.59 5.30
C TYR A 93 7.75 -3.74 5.16
N CYS A 94 8.93 -4.35 5.05
CA CYS A 94 10.16 -3.64 4.72
C CYS A 94 10.02 -2.89 3.39
N THR A 95 9.51 -3.57 2.35
CA THR A 95 9.24 -2.95 1.04
C THR A 95 8.23 -1.80 1.15
N GLN A 96 7.18 -1.96 1.96
CA GLN A 96 6.19 -0.90 2.20
C GLN A 96 6.79 0.32 2.90
N ILE A 97 7.69 0.12 3.86
CA ILE A 97 8.37 1.20 4.57
C ILE A 97 9.27 2.00 3.64
N PHE A 98 10.10 1.33 2.84
CA PHE A 98 10.94 2.00 1.85
C PHE A 98 10.10 2.76 0.81
N ASN A 99 9.04 2.14 0.30
CA ASN A 99 8.13 2.81 -0.64
C ASN A 99 7.40 3.99 0.01
N GLY A 100 7.07 3.88 1.30
CA GLY A 100 6.48 4.96 2.10
C GLY A 100 7.42 6.16 2.15
N LEU A 101 8.67 5.98 2.59
CA LEU A 101 9.69 7.04 2.62
C LEU A 101 9.83 7.75 1.28
N ASN A 102 9.88 6.98 0.20
CA ASN A 102 10.05 7.52 -1.15
C ASN A 102 8.83 8.34 -1.59
N LYS A 103 7.63 7.91 -1.19
CA LYS A 103 6.40 8.67 -1.42
C LYS A 103 6.36 9.95 -0.60
N ILE A 104 6.76 9.93 0.68
CA ILE A 104 6.88 11.14 1.51
C ILE A 104 7.80 12.16 0.84
N GLN A 105 8.96 11.74 0.35
CA GLN A 105 9.87 12.62 -0.38
C GLN A 105 9.21 13.22 -1.63
N GLN A 106 8.54 12.42 -2.45
CA GLN A 106 7.86 12.90 -3.67
C GLN A 106 6.76 13.90 -3.34
N HIS A 107 5.98 13.64 -2.29
CA HIS A 107 4.91 14.52 -1.84
C HIS A 107 5.44 15.83 -1.29
N LEU A 108 6.51 15.81 -0.47
CA LEU A 108 7.15 17.03 0.03
C LEU A 108 7.72 17.89 -1.09
N ILE A 109 8.46 17.29 -2.04
CA ILE A 109 9.02 18.03 -3.19
C ILE A 109 7.90 18.64 -4.06
N SER A 110 6.83 17.89 -4.32
CA SER A 110 5.70 18.39 -5.09
C SER A 110 4.99 19.53 -4.37
N ALA A 111 4.91 19.43 -3.04
CA ALA A 111 4.24 20.42 -2.23
C ALA A 111 5.08 21.70 -2.02
N TYR A 112 6.42 21.61 -1.97
CA TYR A 112 7.31 22.78 -2.07
C TYR A 112 7.16 23.50 -3.41
N ALA A 113 6.88 22.77 -4.49
CA ALA A 113 6.56 23.37 -5.80
C ALA A 113 5.13 23.94 -5.88
N GLY A 114 4.34 23.89 -4.80
CA GLY A 114 2.95 24.33 -4.78
C GLY A 114 1.98 23.42 -5.57
N LYS A 115 2.39 22.21 -5.94
CA LYS A 115 1.57 21.26 -6.72
C LYS A 115 0.92 20.23 -5.78
N TYR A 116 -0.39 20.38 -5.56
CA TYR A 116 -1.19 19.53 -4.67
C TYR A 116 -2.15 18.61 -5.45
N ILE A 117 -1.61 17.68 -6.24
CA ILE A 117 -2.42 16.78 -7.10
C ILE A 117 -3.09 15.67 -6.26
N ASP A 118 -2.34 15.11 -5.31
CA ASP A 118 -2.72 13.91 -4.53
C ASP A 118 -3.03 14.22 -3.05
N ILE A 119 -2.92 15.48 -2.64
CA ILE A 119 -3.06 15.91 -1.25
C ILE A 119 -4.22 16.90 -1.18
N PRO A 120 -5.20 16.74 -0.28
CA PRO A 120 -6.28 17.70 -0.15
C PRO A 120 -5.72 19.08 0.24
N PRO A 121 -6.32 20.15 -0.29
CA PRO A 121 -5.82 21.49 -0.10
C PRO A 121 -5.92 21.92 1.37
N ARG A 122 -5.00 22.79 1.79
CA ARG A 122 -4.86 23.24 3.19
C ARG A 122 -6.17 23.81 3.78
N HIS A 123 -6.98 24.51 2.99
CA HIS A 123 -8.21 25.15 3.45
C HIS A 123 -9.27 24.17 3.96
N ASN A 124 -9.13 22.87 3.68
CA ASN A 124 -10.04 21.84 4.20
C ASN A 124 -9.87 21.56 5.70
N PHE A 125 -8.76 22.01 6.30
CA PHE A 125 -8.44 21.77 7.70
C PHE A 125 -8.40 23.09 8.48
N SER A 126 -9.00 23.09 9.69
CA SER A 126 -8.84 24.23 10.61
C SER A 126 -7.44 24.25 11.21
N ASN A 127 -6.94 25.42 11.62
CA ASN A 127 -5.57 25.54 12.18
C ASN A 127 -5.36 24.66 13.42
N ASN A 128 -6.37 24.57 14.30
CA ASN A 128 -6.31 23.72 15.49
C ASN A 128 -6.26 22.23 15.12
N GLU A 129 -7.09 21.82 14.15
CA GLU A 129 -7.11 20.46 13.63
C GLU A 129 -5.78 20.08 12.97
N LEU A 130 -5.18 21.02 12.25
CA LEU A 130 -3.91 20.86 11.55
C LEU A 130 -2.75 20.62 12.53
N ILE A 131 -2.64 21.43 13.58
CA ILE A 131 -1.61 21.26 14.62
C ILE A 131 -1.86 19.97 15.43
N SER A 132 -3.09 19.75 15.89
CA SER A 132 -3.43 18.58 16.70
C SER A 132 -3.13 17.27 15.96
N LYS A 133 -3.56 17.15 14.70
CA LYS A 133 -3.29 15.95 13.90
C LYS A 133 -1.80 15.78 13.60
N CYS A 134 -1.08 16.85 13.28
CA CYS A 134 0.36 16.79 13.05
C CYS A 134 1.15 16.21 14.24
N LEU A 135 0.78 16.56 15.48
CA LEU A 135 1.43 16.04 16.69
C LEU A 135 1.30 14.51 16.82
N HIS A 136 0.21 13.93 16.32
CA HIS A 136 -0.03 12.49 16.38
C HIS A 136 0.66 11.68 15.27
N PHE A 137 1.28 12.33 14.28
CA PHE A 137 1.86 11.67 13.11
C PHE A 137 2.83 10.55 13.45
N SER A 138 3.80 10.82 14.33
CA SER A 138 4.82 9.85 14.73
C SER A 138 4.21 8.60 15.38
N GLY A 139 3.31 8.81 16.35
CA GLY A 139 2.67 7.73 17.08
C GLY A 139 1.73 6.91 16.21
N TYR A 140 0.93 7.57 15.37
CA TYR A 140 0.02 6.88 14.45
C TYR A 140 0.81 6.07 13.42
N LEU A 141 1.87 6.63 12.81
CA LEU A 141 2.65 5.87 11.85
C LEU A 141 3.23 4.59 12.48
N CYS A 142 3.77 4.69 13.70
CA CYS A 142 4.26 3.53 14.44
C CYS A 142 3.16 2.53 14.84
N GLY A 143 2.00 3.02 15.28
CA GLY A 143 0.89 2.18 15.72
C GLY A 143 0.23 1.43 14.57
N TYR A 144 -0.06 2.12 13.46
CA TYR A 144 -0.67 1.51 12.27
C TYR A 144 0.26 0.52 11.59
N THR A 145 1.57 0.82 11.50
CA THR A 145 2.56 -0.14 10.97
C THR A 145 2.63 -1.41 11.83
N ALA A 146 2.70 -1.26 13.15
CA ALA A 146 2.74 -2.39 14.09
C ALA A 146 1.47 -3.25 14.04
N TRP A 147 0.29 -2.63 14.10
CA TRP A 147 -0.98 -3.35 14.05
C TRP A 147 -1.24 -3.97 12.68
N GLY A 148 -0.94 -3.24 11.60
CA GLY A 148 -1.02 -3.76 10.25
C GLY A 148 -0.16 -5.02 10.10
N PHE A 149 1.07 -5.01 10.63
CA PHE A 149 1.97 -6.16 10.58
C PHE A 149 1.39 -7.38 11.30
N ILE A 150 0.84 -7.20 12.52
CA ILE A 150 0.23 -8.28 13.30
C ILE A 150 -0.97 -8.88 12.56
N ILE A 151 -1.86 -8.03 12.03
CA ILE A 151 -3.07 -8.47 11.32
C ILE A 151 -2.69 -9.21 10.04
N PHE A 152 -1.77 -8.63 9.27
CA PHE A 152 -1.28 -9.24 8.03
C PHE A 152 -0.65 -10.61 8.29
N TYR A 153 0.23 -10.72 9.29
CA TYR A 153 0.86 -11.98 9.68
C TYR A 153 -0.19 -13.05 10.05
N LYS A 154 -1.17 -12.70 10.87
CA LYS A 154 -2.23 -13.63 11.29
C LYS A 154 -3.12 -14.10 10.14
N ILE A 155 -3.50 -13.18 9.25
CA ILE A 155 -4.32 -13.52 8.08
C ILE A 155 -3.53 -14.39 7.09
N LEU A 156 -2.26 -14.05 6.84
CA LEU A 156 -1.39 -14.85 5.99
C LEU A 156 -1.20 -16.27 6.57
N PHE A 157 -0.98 -16.38 7.88
CA PHE A 157 -0.89 -17.66 8.57
C PHE A 157 -2.20 -18.46 8.43
N LEU A 158 -3.36 -17.83 8.64
CA LEU A 158 -4.66 -18.49 8.48
C LEU A 158 -4.85 -19.02 7.05
N ILE A 159 -4.49 -18.22 6.03
CA ILE A 159 -4.59 -18.63 4.62
C ILE A 159 -3.67 -19.83 4.34
N CYS A 160 -2.39 -19.76 4.75
CA CYS A 160 -1.44 -20.86 4.57
C CYS A 160 -1.88 -22.13 5.30
N PHE A 161 -2.43 -21.99 6.50
CA PHE A 161 -2.93 -23.08 7.31
C PHE A 161 -4.15 -23.76 6.70
N LEU A 162 -5.16 -22.97 6.28
CA LEU A 162 -6.35 -23.48 5.58
C LEU A 162 -5.97 -24.15 4.26
N PHE A 163 -5.07 -23.55 3.49
CA PHE A 163 -4.59 -24.11 2.24
C PHE A 163 -3.91 -25.47 2.45
N ARG A 164 -3.10 -25.61 3.52
CA ARG A 164 -2.49 -26.89 3.89
C ARG A 164 -3.54 -27.93 4.26
N LEU A 165 -4.49 -27.59 5.12
CA LEU A 165 -5.55 -28.52 5.53
C LEU A 165 -6.33 -29.02 4.33
N TRP A 166 -6.63 -28.12 3.41
CA TRP A 166 -7.37 -28.44 2.20
C TRP A 166 -6.62 -29.43 1.32
N ILE A 167 -5.30 -29.25 1.13
CA ILE A 167 -4.45 -30.21 0.38
C ILE A 167 -4.35 -31.55 1.08
N ARG A 168 -4.17 -31.56 2.41
CA ARG A 168 -3.89 -32.79 3.17
C ARG A 168 -5.11 -33.69 3.28
N TYR A 169 -6.30 -33.13 3.53
CA TYR A 169 -7.49 -33.93 3.79
C TYR A 169 -8.32 -34.21 2.56
N ASP A 170 -8.39 -33.30 1.59
CA ASP A 170 -9.31 -33.46 0.47
C ASP A 170 -8.76 -32.94 -0.87
N SER A 171 -7.73 -33.64 -1.35
CA SER A 171 -7.12 -33.35 -2.65
C SER A 171 -8.10 -33.48 -3.83
N LYS A 172 -9.12 -34.34 -3.71
CA LYS A 172 -10.16 -34.52 -4.73
C LYS A 172 -11.10 -33.33 -4.78
N TRP A 173 -11.54 -32.81 -3.64
CA TRP A 173 -12.35 -31.59 -3.61
C TRP A 173 -11.61 -30.38 -4.18
N PHE A 174 -10.30 -30.26 -3.92
CA PHE A 174 -9.49 -29.21 -4.55
C PHE A 174 -9.50 -29.32 -6.08
N GLN A 175 -9.32 -30.53 -6.62
CA GLN A 175 -9.39 -30.78 -8.06
C GLN A 175 -10.76 -30.43 -8.65
N HIS A 176 -11.86 -30.79 -7.96
CA HIS A 176 -13.21 -30.45 -8.42
C HIS A 176 -13.48 -28.95 -8.41
N ILE A 177 -13.09 -28.25 -7.35
CA ILE A 177 -13.25 -26.79 -7.26
C ILE A 177 -12.39 -26.09 -8.32
N LEU A 178 -11.15 -26.54 -8.54
CA LEU A 178 -10.30 -26.00 -9.59
C LEU A 178 -10.90 -26.26 -10.98
N ALA A 179 -11.42 -27.47 -11.23
CA ALA A 179 -12.07 -27.83 -12.49
C ALA A 179 -13.34 -27.00 -12.76
N LEU A 180 -14.04 -26.52 -11.72
CA LEU A 180 -15.21 -25.65 -11.84
C LEU A 180 -14.82 -24.16 -12.01
N CYS A 181 -13.85 -23.68 -11.23
CA CYS A 181 -13.43 -22.27 -11.26
C CYS A 181 -12.65 -21.90 -12.53
N LEU A 182 -11.79 -22.81 -13.01
CA LEU A 182 -10.91 -22.57 -14.16
C LEU A 182 -11.67 -22.23 -15.46
N PRO A 183 -12.73 -22.95 -15.89
CA PRO A 183 -13.48 -22.59 -17.09
C PRO A 183 -14.20 -21.25 -16.94
N ILE A 184 -14.70 -20.89 -15.75
CA ILE A 184 -15.35 -19.60 -15.50
C ILE A 184 -14.34 -18.45 -15.69
N ILE A 185 -13.15 -18.58 -15.12
CA ILE A 185 -12.06 -17.61 -15.26
C ILE A 185 -11.60 -17.52 -16.72
N LEU A 186 -11.51 -18.66 -17.42
CA LEU A 186 -11.12 -18.72 -18.82
C LEU A 186 -12.15 -18.00 -19.72
N ILE A 187 -13.44 -18.24 -19.52
CA ILE A 187 -14.51 -17.56 -20.27
C ILE A 187 -14.49 -16.06 -19.99
N TYR A 188 -14.30 -15.64 -18.74
CA TYR A 188 -14.15 -14.22 -18.38
C TYR A 188 -12.98 -13.58 -19.14
N LEU A 189 -11.81 -14.22 -19.14
CA LEU A 189 -10.60 -13.71 -19.78
C LEU A 189 -10.72 -13.69 -21.31
N LEU A 190 -11.24 -14.76 -21.91
CA LEU A 190 -11.49 -14.84 -23.34
C LEU A 190 -12.46 -13.75 -23.79
N LYS A 191 -13.57 -13.55 -23.05
CA LYS A 191 -14.51 -12.47 -23.34
C LYS A 191 -13.85 -11.10 -23.22
N HIS A 192 -13.03 -10.85 -22.21
CA HIS A 192 -12.33 -9.59 -22.07
C HIS A 192 -11.39 -9.29 -23.26
N ILE A 193 -10.63 -10.30 -23.69
CA ILE A 193 -9.75 -10.18 -24.87
C ILE A 193 -10.57 -9.96 -26.14
N LEU A 194 -11.64 -10.74 -26.35
CA LEU A 194 -12.53 -10.61 -27.50
C LEU A 194 -13.11 -9.19 -27.59
N MET A 195 -13.58 -8.63 -26.47
CA MET A 195 -14.11 -7.27 -26.43
C MET A 195 -13.06 -6.22 -26.78
N SER A 196 -11.83 -6.38 -26.28
CA SER A 196 -10.72 -5.50 -26.63
C SER A 196 -10.45 -5.52 -28.13
N LEU A 197 -10.36 -6.72 -28.73
CA LEU A 197 -10.11 -6.89 -30.17
C LEU A 197 -11.24 -6.33 -31.03
N LEU A 198 -12.50 -6.63 -30.71
CA LEU A 198 -13.65 -6.11 -31.46
C LEU A 198 -13.73 -4.58 -31.37
N SER A 199 -13.41 -4.02 -30.19
CA SER A 199 -13.38 -2.57 -30.02
C SER A 199 -12.39 -1.92 -30.96
N GLU A 200 -11.16 -2.44 -31.06
CA GLU A 200 -10.08 -1.86 -31.85
C GLU A 200 -10.24 -2.08 -33.36
N PHE A 201 -10.64 -3.28 -33.79
CA PHE A 201 -10.69 -3.66 -35.20
C PHE A 201 -12.04 -3.37 -35.89
N VAL A 202 -13.16 -3.47 -35.18
CA VAL A 202 -14.50 -3.42 -35.79
C VAL A 202 -15.20 -2.10 -35.48
N PHE A 203 -15.16 -1.65 -34.23
CA PHE A 203 -15.96 -0.50 -33.79
C PHE A 203 -15.23 0.84 -33.91
N LEU A 204 -13.94 0.90 -33.58
CA LEU A 204 -13.16 2.14 -33.62
C LEU A 204 -12.70 2.50 -35.03
N GLN A 205 -12.75 3.79 -35.34
CA GLN A 205 -12.18 4.34 -36.55
C GLN A 205 -10.66 4.48 -36.40
N ASN A 206 -9.91 4.27 -37.50
CA ASN A 206 -8.45 4.42 -37.56
C ASN A 206 -7.68 3.62 -36.48
N PHE A 207 -8.15 2.42 -36.11
CA PHE A 207 -7.49 1.53 -35.14
C PHE A 207 -7.13 2.23 -33.82
N GLY A 208 -8.06 3.01 -33.27
CA GLY A 208 -7.91 3.62 -31.93
C GLY A 208 -7.17 4.95 -31.84
N ARG A 209 -6.81 5.55 -32.98
CA ARG A 209 -6.25 6.93 -32.98
C ARG A 209 -7.27 8.00 -32.60
N THR A 210 -8.56 7.73 -32.85
CA THR A 210 -9.67 8.63 -32.51
C THR A 210 -10.79 7.82 -31.85
N PRO A 211 -11.40 8.29 -30.76
CA PRO A 211 -12.52 7.62 -30.10
C PRO A 211 -13.83 7.84 -30.89
N SER A 212 -13.79 7.68 -32.22
CA SER A 212 -14.94 7.77 -33.11
C SER A 212 -15.35 6.37 -33.57
N LEU A 213 -16.66 6.12 -33.57
CA LEU A 213 -17.24 4.85 -34.00
C LEU A 213 -17.41 4.85 -35.52
N ASN A 214 -16.90 3.82 -36.19
CA ASN A 214 -17.05 3.65 -37.64
C ASN A 214 -18.47 3.12 -37.97
N ASN A 215 -18.86 1.97 -37.41
CA ASN A 215 -20.15 1.34 -37.67
C ASN A 215 -21.09 1.33 -36.45
N ARG A 216 -21.75 2.47 -36.22
CA ARG A 216 -22.63 2.67 -35.06
C ARG A 216 -23.77 1.65 -34.97
N ARG A 217 -24.36 1.23 -36.10
CA ARG A 217 -25.50 0.29 -36.11
C ARG A 217 -25.10 -1.11 -35.62
N ILE A 218 -23.98 -1.64 -36.12
CA ILE A 218 -23.47 -2.95 -35.68
C ILE A 218 -23.07 -2.89 -34.21
N PHE A 219 -22.47 -1.78 -33.76
CA PHE A 219 -22.14 -1.59 -32.35
C PHE A 219 -23.37 -1.72 -31.44
N PHE A 220 -24.50 -1.08 -31.77
CA PHE A 220 -25.72 -1.18 -30.96
C PHE A 220 -26.32 -2.59 -30.97
N ILE A 221 -26.36 -3.27 -32.11
CA ILE A 221 -26.85 -4.66 -32.21
C ILE A 221 -25.98 -5.60 -31.38
N PHE A 222 -24.66 -5.48 -31.50
CA PHE A 222 -23.71 -6.28 -30.74
C PHE A 222 -23.82 -6.02 -29.23
N ASN A 223 -23.93 -4.76 -28.82
CA ASN A 223 -24.09 -4.39 -27.42
C ASN A 223 -25.38 -4.96 -26.82
N TYR A 224 -26.48 -4.99 -27.59
CA TYR A 224 -27.74 -5.60 -27.16
C TYR A 224 -27.59 -7.10 -26.86
N PHE A 225 -26.91 -7.86 -27.72
CA PHE A 225 -26.64 -9.28 -27.46
C PHE A 225 -25.63 -9.51 -26.33
N ASN A 226 -24.59 -8.67 -26.23
CA ASN A 226 -23.57 -8.80 -25.20
C ASN A 226 -24.08 -8.44 -23.80
N PHE A 227 -25.13 -7.61 -23.69
CA PHE A 227 -25.75 -7.19 -22.43
C PHE A 227 -26.05 -8.36 -21.49
N PHE A 228 -26.66 -9.44 -22.00
CA PHE A 228 -26.99 -10.61 -21.17
C PHE A 228 -25.74 -11.27 -20.56
N PHE A 229 -24.65 -11.39 -21.34
CA PHE A 229 -23.39 -11.92 -20.84
C PHE A 229 -22.70 -10.93 -19.89
N ASP A 230 -22.85 -9.63 -20.09
CA ASP A 230 -22.30 -8.61 -19.21
C ASP A 230 -22.96 -8.62 -17.83
N CYS A 231 -24.26 -8.93 -17.74
CA CYS A 231 -24.93 -9.09 -16.44
C CYS A 231 -24.26 -10.17 -15.58
N PHE A 232 -23.96 -11.35 -16.15
CA PHE A 232 -23.26 -12.42 -15.43
C PHE A 232 -21.81 -12.06 -15.08
N LEU A 233 -21.08 -11.46 -16.02
CA LEU A 233 -19.71 -10.99 -15.73
C LEU A 233 -19.69 -9.87 -14.70
N GLY A 234 -20.75 -9.05 -14.62
CA GLY A 234 -20.91 -7.99 -13.63
C GLY A 234 -20.91 -8.51 -12.20
N ILE A 235 -21.59 -9.64 -11.97
CA ILE A 235 -21.60 -10.32 -10.66
C ILE A 235 -20.18 -10.77 -10.28
N LEU A 236 -19.48 -11.44 -11.21
CA LEU A 236 -18.09 -11.87 -11.01
C LEU A 236 -17.15 -10.68 -10.77
N SER A 237 -17.30 -9.60 -11.54
CA SER A 237 -16.55 -8.35 -11.39
C SER A 237 -16.77 -7.73 -10.00
N CYS A 238 -17.98 -7.78 -9.46
CA CYS A 238 -18.27 -7.30 -8.11
C CYS A 238 -17.52 -8.10 -7.03
N VAL A 239 -17.46 -9.43 -7.15
CA VAL A 239 -16.68 -10.28 -6.22
C VAL A 239 -15.19 -9.96 -6.33
N ILE A 240 -14.66 -9.84 -7.55
CA ILE A 240 -13.26 -9.46 -7.79
C ILE A 240 -12.96 -8.06 -7.22
N ARG A 241 -13.90 -7.12 -7.32
CA ARG A 241 -13.78 -5.77 -6.75
C ARG A 241 -13.59 -5.82 -5.25
N ILE A 242 -14.42 -6.59 -4.54
CA ILE A 242 -14.32 -6.76 -3.08
C ILE A 242 -13.00 -7.44 -2.71
N LEU A 243 -12.61 -8.49 -3.42
CA LEU A 243 -11.36 -9.21 -3.17
C LEU A 243 -10.14 -8.29 -3.33
N LYS A 244 -10.10 -7.52 -4.44
CA LYS A 244 -9.02 -6.53 -4.69
C LYS A 244 -8.99 -5.46 -3.61
N SER A 245 -10.15 -4.96 -3.16
CA SER A 245 -10.17 -3.94 -2.10
C SER A 245 -9.70 -4.48 -0.76
N VAL A 246 -10.06 -5.71 -0.38
CA VAL A 246 -9.58 -6.33 0.87
C VAL A 246 -8.07 -6.58 0.79
N LEU A 247 -7.58 -7.14 -0.31
CA LEU A 247 -6.14 -7.37 -0.51
C LEU A 247 -5.34 -6.06 -0.47
N ALA A 248 -5.80 -5.01 -1.15
CA ALA A 248 -5.16 -3.71 -1.09
C ALA A 248 -5.19 -3.15 0.34
N SER A 249 -6.33 -3.26 1.02
CA SER A 249 -6.47 -2.77 2.40
C SER A 249 -5.49 -3.46 3.35
N LEU A 250 -5.33 -4.78 3.23
CA LEU A 250 -4.40 -5.56 4.06
C LEU A 250 -2.93 -5.23 3.78
N LEU A 251 -2.56 -5.00 2.51
CA LEU A 251 -1.18 -4.69 2.13
C LEU A 251 -0.79 -3.25 2.51
N PHE A 252 -1.71 -2.30 2.40
CA PHE A 252 -1.46 -0.89 2.67
C PHE A 252 -1.84 -0.46 4.10
N MET A 253 -2.39 -1.36 4.93
CA MET A 253 -2.82 -1.08 6.30
C MET A 253 -1.78 -0.36 7.16
N GLY A 254 -0.51 -0.73 7.00
CA GLY A 254 0.60 -0.13 7.74
C GLY A 254 1.04 1.23 7.22
N ARG A 255 0.50 1.75 6.12
CA ARG A 255 0.92 3.03 5.54
C ARG A 255 -0.16 4.09 5.70
N LEU A 256 0.26 5.32 6.00
CA LEU A 256 -0.63 6.46 6.16
C LEU A 256 -0.80 7.31 4.89
N ASP A 257 -0.11 6.98 3.81
CA ASP A 257 -0.11 7.78 2.58
C ASP A 257 -1.31 7.51 1.66
N TYR A 258 -2.03 6.41 1.88
CA TYR A 258 -3.27 6.10 1.18
C TYR A 258 -4.43 6.08 2.17
N SER A 259 -5.56 6.65 1.77
CA SER A 259 -6.81 6.40 2.48
C SER A 259 -7.48 5.12 1.98
N PHE A 260 -7.97 4.28 2.89
CA PHE A 260 -8.86 3.17 2.53
C PHE A 260 -10.23 3.66 2.06
N MET A 261 -10.52 4.91 2.40
CA MET A 261 -11.78 5.53 2.14
C MET A 261 -11.73 6.28 0.79
N GLY A 262 -12.83 6.29 0.05
CA GLY A 262 -12.89 6.94 -1.26
C GLY A 262 -12.62 8.45 -1.15
N ARG A 263 -12.28 9.10 -2.29
CA ARG A 263 -11.81 10.51 -2.35
C ARG A 263 -12.67 11.52 -1.57
N ASN A 264 -13.99 11.34 -1.57
CA ASN A 264 -14.90 12.26 -0.88
C ASN A 264 -14.91 12.09 0.65
N LEU A 265 -14.40 10.98 1.15
CA LEU A 265 -14.48 10.55 2.54
C LEU A 265 -13.09 10.37 3.18
N GLU A 266 -12.02 10.79 2.48
CA GLU A 266 -10.62 10.79 2.96
C GLU A 266 -10.45 11.50 4.31
N ARG A 267 -11.29 12.49 4.63
CA ARG A 267 -11.23 13.22 5.91
C ARG A 267 -11.60 12.37 7.13
N LEU A 268 -12.42 11.34 6.93
CA LEU A 268 -12.83 10.43 8.01
C LEU A 268 -11.69 9.49 8.42
N ASP A 269 -10.74 9.27 7.52
CA ASP A 269 -9.56 8.48 7.79
C ASP A 269 -8.54 9.30 8.61
N GLN A 270 -8.46 9.01 9.90
CA GLN A 270 -7.56 9.71 10.82
C GLN A 270 -6.09 9.50 10.47
N GLY A 271 -5.74 8.32 9.92
CA GLY A 271 -4.37 8.01 9.54
C GLY A 271 -3.93 8.90 8.37
N TYR A 272 -4.74 8.91 7.31
CA TYR A 272 -4.48 9.73 6.13
C TYR A 272 -4.55 11.23 6.43
N ALA A 273 -5.56 11.69 7.19
CA ALA A 273 -5.68 13.10 7.56
C ALA A 273 -4.45 13.58 8.35
N THR A 274 -3.92 12.75 9.25
CA THR A 274 -2.70 13.05 10.01
C THR A 274 -1.48 13.20 9.11
N TYR A 275 -1.31 12.30 8.14
CA TYR A 275 -0.25 12.38 7.15
C TYR A 275 -0.32 13.68 6.32
N VAL A 276 -1.51 14.05 5.84
CA VAL A 276 -1.71 15.29 5.08
C VAL A 276 -1.37 16.52 5.92
N THR A 277 -1.86 16.58 7.17
CA THR A 277 -1.56 17.71 8.06
C THR A 277 -0.07 17.83 8.38
N PHE A 278 0.63 16.69 8.49
CA PHE A 278 2.08 16.66 8.69
C PHE A 278 2.82 17.29 7.50
N ILE A 279 2.46 16.92 6.26
CA ILE A 279 3.06 17.53 5.06
C ILE A 279 2.82 19.05 5.04
N HIS A 280 1.60 19.49 5.33
CA HIS A 280 1.29 20.94 5.36
C HIS A 280 2.10 21.67 6.42
N MET A 281 2.30 21.10 7.61
CA MET A 281 3.14 21.69 8.65
C MET A 281 4.61 21.78 8.25
N GLU A 282 5.16 20.72 7.66
CA GLU A 282 6.55 20.72 7.17
C GLU A 282 6.78 21.79 6.10
N ILE A 283 5.81 22.05 5.22
CA ILE A 283 5.92 23.14 4.23
C ILE A 283 5.88 24.52 4.89
N ILE A 284 5.01 24.71 5.88
CA ILE A 284 4.83 26.01 6.54
C ILE A 284 6.08 26.38 7.34
N HIS A 285 6.71 25.40 7.99
CA HIS A 285 7.81 25.63 8.94
C HIS A 285 9.20 25.28 8.41
N GLY A 286 9.31 24.50 7.34
CA GLY A 286 10.59 23.97 6.83
C GLY A 286 10.80 24.23 5.34
N HIS A 287 10.27 25.36 4.82
CA HIS A 287 10.44 25.67 3.41
C HIS A 287 11.91 26.06 3.11
N PRO A 288 12.65 25.27 2.30
CA PRO A 288 14.11 25.42 2.18
C PRO A 288 14.52 26.79 1.62
N ILE A 289 13.72 27.36 0.72
CA ILE A 289 14.00 28.68 0.12
C ILE A 289 13.88 29.81 1.16
N LEU A 290 12.96 29.68 2.12
CA LEU A 290 12.77 30.70 3.15
C LEU A 290 13.95 30.69 4.12
N ASP A 291 14.38 29.52 4.58
CA ASP A 291 15.51 29.37 5.48
C ASP A 291 16.82 29.89 4.85
N ASP A 292 17.07 29.56 3.57
CA ASP A 292 18.26 30.03 2.86
C ASP A 292 18.21 31.55 2.65
N SER A 293 17.03 32.12 2.36
CA SER A 293 16.87 33.57 2.22
C SER A 293 17.11 34.33 3.52
N LEU A 294 16.67 33.79 4.65
CA LEU A 294 16.88 34.39 5.97
C LEU A 294 18.37 34.38 6.36
N LYS A 295 19.05 33.24 6.17
CA LYS A 295 20.50 33.15 6.41
C LYS A 295 21.30 34.15 5.57
N LEU A 296 20.96 34.28 4.28
CA LEU A 296 21.57 35.28 3.41
C LEU A 296 21.38 36.71 3.94
N THR A 297 20.19 37.05 4.45
CA THR A 297 19.97 38.38 5.03
C THR A 297 20.75 38.60 6.32
N GLU A 298 20.84 37.59 7.19
CA GLU A 298 21.64 37.66 8.42
C GLU A 298 23.13 37.86 8.10
N ASP A 299 23.69 37.05 7.20
CA ASP A 299 25.08 37.16 6.76
C ASP A 299 25.38 38.54 6.17
N MET A 300 24.47 39.06 5.35
CA MET A 300 24.59 40.41 4.78
C MET A 300 24.54 41.50 5.86
N THR A 301 23.68 41.39 6.87
CA THR A 301 23.65 42.36 7.98
C THR A 301 24.92 42.32 8.84
N VAL A 302 25.48 41.13 9.09
CA VAL A 302 26.75 40.98 9.80
C VAL A 302 27.90 41.62 9.02
N LEU A 303 27.96 41.38 7.69
CA LEU A 303 28.92 42.02 6.81
C LEU A 303 28.80 43.55 6.83
N ILE A 304 27.59 44.09 6.68
CA ILE A 304 27.34 45.53 6.74
C ILE A 304 27.79 46.13 8.08
N ASN A 305 27.50 45.46 9.19
CA ASN A 305 27.93 45.89 10.52
C ASN A 305 29.45 45.85 10.70
N SER A 306 30.13 44.88 10.08
CA SER A 306 31.59 44.81 10.04
C SER A 306 32.20 45.97 9.25
N TYR A 307 31.69 46.24 8.04
CA TYR A 307 32.13 47.36 7.21
C TYR A 307 31.90 48.72 7.90
N ARG A 308 30.77 48.88 8.60
CA ARG A 308 30.47 50.11 9.35
C ARG A 308 31.47 50.36 10.48
N LYS A 309 31.92 49.32 11.18
CA LYS A 309 32.96 49.42 12.22
C LYS A 309 34.34 49.78 11.65
N ILE A 310 34.64 49.37 10.42
CA ILE A 310 35.90 49.71 9.74
C ILE A 310 35.90 51.18 9.29
N ILE A 311 34.77 51.68 8.78
CA ILE A 311 34.65 53.07 8.31
C ILE A 311 34.65 54.09 9.47
N GLN A 312 34.26 53.68 10.68
CA GLN A 312 34.25 54.55 11.87
C GLN A 312 35.59 54.58 12.64
N ARG A 313 36.61 53.85 12.18
CA ARG A 313 37.98 53.90 12.72
C ARG A 313 38.88 54.75 11.83
#